data_AF-A0A7S2C9X4-F1
#
_entry.id   AF-A0A7S2C9X4-F1
#
_cell.length_a   1.000
_cell.length_b   1.000
_cell.length_c   1.000
_cell.angle_alpha   90.00
_cell.angle_beta   90.00
_cell.angle_gamma   90.00
#
_symmetry.space_group_name_H-M   'P 1'
#
loop_
_entity.id
_entity.type
_entity.pdbx_description
1 polymer ?
#
loop_
_entity_poly.entity_id
_entity_poly.type
_entity_poly.pdbx_seq_one_letter_code
_entity_poly.pdbx_strand_id
1 'polypeptide(L)'
;APALISNLYGHLDKGEEGDIVTRSIVCCRDGVKVKMPPPPQPTPPKPKTAAPQAAKKAARESHPATAAAISATVFTLAIGFMLLLGEGISSSLLTTFLLAGAAGYQAVWGVAHSLHTPLMSVTNAISGMTAVGGILLMQRTQVPAARGLAMAAIAVSSVNVFGGFFVSQRMLNLFKKPGEKDFTPMMLLPGFVFLGVALTRPELLKAISTVSALLCVAAIGGLAAMSTANAGCKFGMLGVAGALLSALVGIDANDLVTASALLAAGGTLGLVMGGKVSPIALPQTVAAFHSLVGFAAMVTSIGSFWARPVAGGSMENISAVLGDFVGGVTLTGSIIAFGKLNGNLSSKALNLPGKNFLNLSGLVGFFAIMGVFLNMGD
;
A
#
# COMPACT_ATOMS: atom_id res chain seq x y z
N ALA A 1 -25.62 0.79 28.88
CA ALA A 1 -26.99 0.34 28.57
C ALA A 1 -28.03 1.48 28.66
N PRO A 2 -28.24 2.18 29.80
CA PRO A 2 -29.30 3.18 29.92
C PRO A 2 -29.13 4.39 28.98
N ALA A 3 -27.90 4.86 28.77
CA ALA A 3 -27.60 5.97 27.85
C ALA A 3 -27.81 5.61 26.36
N LEU A 4 -27.73 4.32 26.00
CA LEU A 4 -28.00 3.85 24.64
C LEU A 4 -29.51 3.83 24.40
N ILE A 5 -30.25 3.31 25.39
CA ILE A 5 -31.71 3.21 25.36
C ILE A 5 -32.34 4.59 25.35
N SER A 6 -31.84 5.54 26.16
CA SER A 6 -32.34 6.92 26.17
C SER A 6 -32.07 7.65 24.85
N ASN A 7 -30.90 7.42 24.22
CA ASN A 7 -30.61 7.95 22.89
C ASN A 7 -31.53 7.33 21.84
N LEU A 8 -31.74 6.01 21.90
CA LEU A 8 -32.60 5.30 20.95
C LEU A 8 -34.05 5.84 21.02
N TYR A 9 -34.60 6.00 22.23
CA TYR A 9 -35.92 6.61 22.42
C TYR A 9 -35.94 8.05 21.94
N GLY A 10 -34.93 8.86 22.26
CA GLY A 10 -34.83 10.24 21.75
C GLY A 10 -34.74 10.35 20.23
N HIS A 11 -34.20 9.35 19.54
CA HIS A 11 -34.24 9.26 18.08
C HIS A 11 -35.62 8.79 17.58
N LEU A 12 -36.22 7.77 18.20
CA LEU A 12 -37.54 7.24 17.85
C LEU A 12 -38.67 8.27 18.07
N ASP A 13 -38.56 9.13 19.08
CA ASP A 13 -39.53 10.19 19.39
C ASP A 13 -39.53 11.29 18.33
N LYS A 14 -38.41 11.53 17.64
CA LYS A 14 -38.32 12.49 16.54
C LYS A 14 -39.11 12.07 15.29
N GLY A 15 -39.41 10.78 15.13
CA GLY A 15 -40.33 10.28 14.10
C GLY A 15 -40.00 10.74 12.68
N GLU A 16 -40.97 11.36 12.00
CA GLU A 16 -40.81 11.88 10.63
C GLU A 16 -39.84 13.06 10.50
N GLU A 17 -39.48 13.71 11.62
CA GLU A 17 -38.45 14.75 11.71
C GLU A 17 -37.08 14.17 12.11
N GLY A 18 -37.02 12.86 12.40
CA GLY A 18 -35.82 12.12 12.73
C GLY A 18 -34.93 11.80 11.52
N ASP A 19 -33.81 11.12 11.78
CA ASP A 19 -32.89 10.71 10.72
C ASP A 19 -33.50 9.60 9.83
N ILE A 20 -32.90 9.41 8.64
CA ILE A 20 -33.34 8.44 7.64
C ILE A 20 -33.50 7.02 8.20
N VAL A 21 -32.60 6.60 9.10
CA VAL A 21 -32.62 5.28 9.74
C VAL A 21 -33.86 5.15 10.63
N THR A 22 -34.14 6.15 11.49
CA THR A 22 -35.31 6.12 12.37
C THR A 22 -36.62 6.09 11.58
N ARG A 23 -36.73 6.86 10.50
CA ARG A 23 -37.94 6.90 9.66
C ARG A 23 -38.16 5.63 8.85
N SER A 24 -37.09 4.95 8.47
CA SER A 24 -37.16 3.73 7.65
C SER A 24 -37.56 2.50 8.47
N ILE A 25 -37.45 2.54 9.80
CA ILE A 25 -37.72 1.41 10.70
C ILE A 25 -39.03 1.56 11.49
N VAL A 26 -39.61 2.77 11.58
CA VAL A 26 -40.86 3.03 12.31
C VAL A 26 -42.06 2.80 11.40
N CYS A 27 -42.76 1.66 11.60
CA CYS A 27 -43.93 1.28 10.79
C CYS A 27 -45.27 1.76 11.37
N CYS A 28 -45.33 2.03 12.68
CA CYS A 28 -46.51 2.51 13.40
C CYS A 28 -46.08 3.45 14.53
N ARG A 29 -46.91 4.45 14.84
CA ARG A 29 -46.77 5.35 15.99
C ARG A 29 -48.13 5.54 16.66
N ASP A 30 -48.18 5.37 17.97
CA ASP A 30 -49.41 5.52 18.78
C ASP A 30 -50.61 4.72 18.24
N GLY A 31 -50.35 3.51 17.73
CA GLY A 31 -51.38 2.64 17.16
C GLY A 31 -51.83 3.00 15.73
N VAL A 32 -51.31 4.09 15.16
CA VAL A 32 -51.61 4.53 13.79
C VAL A 32 -50.48 4.11 12.84
N LYS A 33 -50.84 3.54 11.68
CA LYS A 33 -49.87 3.13 10.65
C LYS A 33 -49.26 4.36 9.98
N VAL A 34 -47.93 4.38 9.86
CA VAL A 34 -47.21 5.41 9.12
C VAL A 34 -47.22 5.06 7.62
N LYS A 35 -47.38 6.06 6.76
CA LYS A 35 -47.45 5.85 5.30
C LYS A 35 -46.07 5.45 4.76
N MET A 36 -45.97 4.24 4.23
CA MET A 36 -44.76 3.69 3.62
C MET A 36 -44.81 3.81 2.08
N PRO A 37 -43.70 4.19 1.42
CA PRO A 37 -42.42 4.62 2.00
C PRO A 37 -42.51 6.01 2.64
N PRO A 38 -41.69 6.29 3.67
CA PRO A 38 -41.68 7.60 4.31
C PRO A 38 -41.41 8.70 3.26
N PRO A 39 -42.06 9.88 3.36
CA PRO A 39 -41.91 10.95 2.37
C PRO A 39 -40.42 11.34 2.23
N PRO A 40 -39.93 11.60 1.00
CA PRO A 40 -38.54 12.01 0.79
C PRO A 40 -38.20 13.18 1.72
N GLN A 41 -37.04 13.15 2.38
CA GLN A 41 -36.58 14.34 3.10
C GLN A 41 -36.58 15.54 2.12
N PRO A 42 -36.90 16.77 2.56
CA PRO A 42 -36.31 17.93 1.94
C PRO A 42 -34.82 17.65 1.97
N THR A 43 -34.22 17.51 0.78
CA THR A 43 -32.80 17.21 0.66
C THR A 43 -32.09 18.18 1.60
N PRO A 44 -31.25 17.70 2.55
CA PRO A 44 -30.39 18.60 3.33
C PRO A 44 -29.83 19.58 2.31
N PRO A 45 -30.00 20.91 2.49
CA PRO A 45 -29.72 21.86 1.43
C PRO A 45 -28.36 21.48 0.89
N LYS A 46 -28.33 20.93 -0.34
CA LYS A 46 -27.14 20.31 -0.94
C LYS A 46 -26.00 21.24 -0.53
N PRO A 47 -25.05 20.84 0.34
CA PRO A 47 -24.20 21.77 1.06
C PRO A 47 -23.71 22.77 0.06
N LYS A 48 -24.29 24.01 0.09
CA LYS A 48 -24.56 24.83 -1.12
C LYS A 48 -23.65 24.34 -2.21
N THR A 49 -24.12 23.41 -3.07
CA THR A 49 -23.25 22.77 -4.08
C THR A 49 -22.37 23.89 -4.53
N ALA A 50 -21.09 23.88 -4.16
CA ALA A 50 -20.27 25.08 -4.33
C ALA A 50 -20.39 25.33 -5.82
N ALA A 51 -21.20 26.35 -6.19
CA ALA A 51 -22.01 26.34 -7.41
C ALA A 51 -21.12 25.81 -8.48
N PRO A 52 -21.39 24.58 -9.03
CA PRO A 52 -20.35 23.63 -9.40
C PRO A 52 -19.19 24.46 -9.80
N GLN A 53 -18.14 24.50 -8.97
CA GLN A 53 -16.93 25.13 -9.45
C GLN A 53 -16.51 24.23 -10.64
N ALA A 54 -17.19 24.28 -11.80
CA ALA A 54 -16.88 25.26 -12.83
C ALA A 54 -16.16 26.52 -12.27
N ALA A 55 -15.07 26.30 -11.52
CA ALA A 55 -13.81 26.31 -12.18
C ALA A 55 -14.00 25.86 -13.65
N LYS A 56 -14.48 26.80 -14.48
CA LYS A 56 -13.52 27.51 -15.29
C LYS A 56 -12.32 27.79 -14.36
N LYS A 57 -11.52 26.74 -14.10
CA LYS A 57 -10.09 26.83 -14.15
C LYS A 57 -10.02 27.52 -15.47
N ALA A 58 -9.86 28.84 -15.42
CA ALA A 58 -9.49 29.57 -16.61
C ALA A 58 -8.34 28.69 -17.06
N ALA A 59 -8.59 27.89 -18.10
CA ALA A 59 -7.53 27.30 -18.85
C ALA A 59 -6.84 28.59 -19.23
N ARG A 60 -5.82 28.94 -18.45
CA ARG A 60 -4.89 29.97 -18.83
C ARG A 60 -4.46 29.38 -20.15
N GLU A 61 -5.03 29.90 -21.24
CA GLU A 61 -4.79 29.39 -22.57
C GLU A 61 -3.30 29.50 -22.68
N SER A 62 -2.63 28.38 -22.42
CA SER A 62 -1.19 28.32 -22.47
C SER A 62 -0.95 28.53 -23.94
N HIS A 63 -0.37 29.68 -24.29
CA HIS A 63 -0.05 29.96 -25.67
C HIS A 63 0.62 28.69 -26.23
N PRO A 64 0.24 28.18 -27.41
CA PRO A 64 0.73 26.88 -27.89
C PRO A 64 2.26 26.77 -27.80
N ALA A 65 2.96 27.90 -28.01
CA ALA A 65 4.39 28.05 -27.80
C ALA A 65 4.85 27.83 -26.35
N THR A 66 4.15 28.39 -25.34
CA THR A 66 4.44 28.16 -23.92
C THR A 66 4.20 26.71 -23.51
N ALA A 67 3.12 26.08 -24.00
CA ALA A 67 2.85 24.66 -23.73
C ALA A 67 3.90 23.73 -24.39
N ALA A 68 4.28 24.04 -25.62
CA ALA A 68 5.34 23.35 -26.33
C ALA A 68 6.71 23.54 -25.65
N ALA A 69 7.02 24.77 -25.22
CA ALA A 69 8.24 25.06 -24.48
C ALA A 69 8.31 24.31 -23.14
N ILE A 70 7.23 24.32 -22.35
CA ILE A 70 7.16 23.56 -21.10
C ILE A 70 7.34 22.06 -21.36
N SER A 71 6.63 21.51 -22.36
CA SER A 71 6.76 20.09 -22.73
C SER A 71 8.19 19.76 -23.17
N ALA A 72 8.79 20.58 -24.03
CA ALA A 72 10.17 20.40 -24.49
C ALA A 72 11.16 20.47 -23.32
N THR A 73 11.02 21.44 -22.42
CA THR A 73 11.86 21.54 -21.22
C THR A 73 11.71 20.32 -20.32
N VAL A 74 10.48 19.86 -20.05
CA VAL A 74 10.24 18.66 -19.23
C VAL A 74 10.84 17.42 -19.89
N PHE A 75 10.67 17.23 -21.20
CA PHE A 75 11.28 16.13 -21.93
C PHE A 75 12.81 16.20 -21.93
N THR A 76 13.40 17.37 -22.19
CA THR A 76 14.85 17.57 -22.14
C THR A 76 15.41 17.30 -20.75
N LEU A 77 14.75 17.76 -19.69
CA LEU A 77 15.17 17.49 -18.31
C LEU A 77 15.04 16.00 -17.96
N ALA A 78 13.97 15.33 -18.40
CA ALA A 78 13.79 13.90 -18.18
C ALA A 78 14.86 13.06 -18.90
N ILE A 79 15.17 13.39 -20.16
CA ILE A 79 16.24 12.76 -20.94
C ILE A 79 17.60 13.02 -20.29
N GLY A 80 17.89 14.28 -19.92
CA GLY A 80 19.12 14.65 -19.24
C GLY A 80 19.30 13.89 -17.91
N PHE A 81 18.24 13.81 -17.11
CA PHE A 81 18.24 13.02 -15.87
C PHE A 81 18.51 11.53 -16.13
N MET A 82 17.88 10.94 -17.16
CA MET A 82 18.14 9.55 -17.54
C MET A 82 19.59 9.30 -18.00
N LEU A 83 20.16 10.21 -18.77
CA LEU A 83 21.54 10.08 -19.25
C LEU A 83 22.54 10.19 -18.09
N LEU A 84 22.29 11.07 -17.13
CA LEU A 84 23.11 11.22 -15.93
C LEU A 84 23.00 10.02 -14.97
N LEU A 85 21.85 9.34 -14.91
CA LEU A 85 21.68 8.11 -14.15
C LEU A 85 22.47 6.91 -14.71
N GLY A 86 22.96 7.00 -15.95
CA GLY A 86 23.67 5.90 -16.61
C GLY A 86 25.02 5.55 -15.97
N GLU A 87 25.64 6.50 -15.26
CA GLU A 87 26.89 6.27 -14.53
C GLU A 87 26.60 5.57 -13.19
N GLY A 88 26.88 4.27 -13.10
CA GLY A 88 26.76 3.48 -11.86
C GLY A 88 25.48 2.64 -11.71
N ILE A 89 24.53 2.72 -12.65
CA ILE A 89 23.33 1.87 -12.68
C ILE A 89 23.43 0.86 -13.83
N SER A 90 23.20 -0.42 -13.55
CA SER A 90 23.12 -1.45 -14.60
C SER A 90 21.99 -1.11 -15.58
N SER A 91 22.28 -1.12 -16.88
CA SER A 91 21.29 -0.91 -17.94
C SER A 91 20.10 -1.86 -17.85
N SER A 92 20.32 -3.08 -17.35
CA SER A 92 19.25 -4.06 -17.09
C SER A 92 18.30 -3.60 -15.98
N LEU A 93 18.81 -2.99 -14.90
CA LEU A 93 17.99 -2.48 -13.80
C LEU A 93 17.20 -1.26 -14.24
N LEU A 94 17.84 -0.33 -14.95
CA LEU A 94 17.18 0.86 -15.49
C LEU A 94 16.05 0.47 -16.46
N THR A 95 16.33 -0.43 -17.41
CA THR A 95 15.31 -0.93 -18.34
C THR A 95 14.14 -1.59 -17.62
N THR A 96 14.42 -2.43 -16.62
CA THR A 96 13.39 -3.10 -15.82
C THR A 96 12.54 -2.09 -15.06
N PHE A 97 13.16 -1.09 -14.42
CA PHE A 97 12.46 -0.03 -13.68
C PHE A 97 11.53 0.77 -14.58
N LEU A 98 11.98 1.18 -15.78
CA LEU A 98 11.20 1.99 -16.70
C LEU A 98 10.02 1.22 -17.30
N LEU A 99 10.25 -0.01 -17.76
CA LEU A 99 9.18 -0.85 -18.31
C LEU A 99 8.17 -1.25 -17.23
N ALA A 100 8.63 -1.57 -16.02
CA ALA A 100 7.74 -1.83 -14.88
C ALA A 100 6.94 -0.60 -14.48
N GLY A 101 7.54 0.60 -14.51
CA GLY A 101 6.84 1.87 -14.28
C GLY A 101 5.74 2.13 -15.31
N ALA A 102 6.03 1.93 -16.60
CA ALA A 102 5.05 2.05 -17.67
C ALA A 102 3.92 1.02 -17.55
N ALA A 103 4.25 -0.24 -17.24
CA ALA A 103 3.28 -1.30 -17.01
C ALA A 103 2.38 -1.00 -15.79
N GLY A 104 2.97 -0.51 -14.70
CA GLY A 104 2.25 -0.12 -13.48
C GLY A 104 1.31 1.06 -13.73
N TYR A 105 1.77 2.09 -14.46
CA TYR A 105 0.94 3.23 -14.87
C TYR A 105 -0.30 2.77 -15.63
N GLN A 106 -0.11 1.93 -16.66
CA GLN A 106 -1.22 1.41 -17.45
C GLN A 106 -2.16 0.51 -16.65
N ALA A 107 -1.61 -0.33 -15.76
CA ALA A 107 -2.39 -1.23 -14.93
C ALA A 107 -3.31 -0.48 -13.96
N VAL A 108 -2.81 0.59 -13.32
CA VAL A 108 -3.61 1.39 -12.36
C VAL A 108 -4.67 2.21 -13.09
N TRP A 109 -4.37 2.77 -14.26
CA TRP A 109 -5.33 3.59 -15.02
C TRP A 109 -6.57 2.80 -15.46
N GLY A 110 -6.44 1.49 -15.64
CA GLY A 110 -7.54 0.60 -16.00
C GLY A 110 -8.45 0.17 -14.84
N VAL A 111 -8.14 0.54 -13.59
CA VAL A 111 -8.90 0.10 -12.41
C VAL A 111 -10.27 0.78 -12.33
N ALA A 112 -11.33 0.00 -12.03
CA ALA A 112 -12.67 0.56 -11.84
C ALA A 112 -12.71 1.52 -10.65
N HIS A 113 -13.40 2.65 -10.77
CA HIS A 113 -13.42 3.68 -9.72
C HIS A 113 -13.91 3.17 -8.36
N SER A 114 -14.89 2.25 -8.36
CA SER A 114 -15.42 1.59 -7.16
C SER A 114 -14.39 0.70 -6.44
N LEU A 115 -13.30 0.33 -7.11
CA LEU A 115 -12.25 -0.54 -6.61
C LEU A 115 -10.99 0.21 -6.17
N HIS A 116 -10.99 1.54 -6.12
CA HIS A 116 -9.81 2.31 -5.65
C HIS A 116 -9.41 1.98 -4.20
N THR A 117 -10.39 1.75 -3.31
CA THR A 117 -10.09 1.36 -1.92
C THR A 117 -9.51 -0.06 -1.84
N PRO A 118 -10.12 -1.09 -2.48
CA PRO A 118 -9.48 -2.40 -2.65
C PRO A 118 -8.10 -2.35 -3.33
N LEU A 119 -7.90 -1.47 -4.31
CA LEU A 119 -6.61 -1.28 -4.98
C LEU A 119 -5.54 -0.82 -3.99
N MET A 120 -5.86 0.16 -3.15
CA MET A 120 -4.98 0.60 -2.07
C MET A 120 -4.61 -0.56 -1.13
N SER A 121 -5.57 -1.43 -0.79
CA SER A 121 -5.33 -2.60 0.05
C SER A 121 -4.45 -3.65 -0.64
N VAL A 122 -4.72 -3.99 -1.90
CA VAL A 122 -3.95 -5.00 -2.67
C VAL A 122 -2.53 -4.52 -2.92
N THR A 123 -2.34 -3.27 -3.31
CA THR A 123 -1.00 -2.68 -3.50
C THR A 123 -0.24 -2.63 -2.18
N ASN A 124 -0.89 -2.34 -1.06
CA ASN A 124 -0.28 -2.43 0.25
C ASN A 124 0.16 -3.87 0.59
N ALA A 125 -0.68 -4.87 0.34
CA ALA A 125 -0.33 -6.28 0.55
C ALA A 125 0.88 -6.70 -0.30
N ILE A 126 0.91 -6.33 -1.57
CA ILE A 126 2.04 -6.57 -2.49
C ILE A 126 3.31 -5.86 -2.01
N SER A 127 3.20 -4.63 -1.47
CA SER A 127 4.36 -3.88 -0.98
C SER A 127 5.08 -4.55 0.21
N GLY A 128 4.46 -5.55 0.86
CA GLY A 128 5.12 -6.44 1.81
C GLY A 128 6.23 -7.32 1.21
N MET A 129 6.48 -7.21 -0.10
CA MET A 129 7.68 -7.70 -0.78
C MET A 129 9.00 -7.19 -0.17
N THR A 130 8.97 -6.19 0.73
CA THR A 130 10.10 -5.83 1.60
C THR A 130 10.69 -7.03 2.37
N ALA A 131 9.91 -8.09 2.60
CA ALA A 131 10.41 -9.36 3.14
C ALA A 131 11.53 -9.97 2.28
N VAL A 132 11.47 -9.86 0.95
CA VAL A 132 12.54 -10.32 0.04
C VAL A 132 13.84 -9.57 0.34
N GLY A 133 13.77 -8.26 0.56
CA GLY A 133 14.93 -7.46 0.96
C GLY A 133 15.53 -7.91 2.29
N GLY A 134 14.69 -8.20 3.28
CA GLY A 134 15.13 -8.76 4.57
C GLY A 134 15.79 -10.14 4.44
N ILE A 135 15.23 -11.05 3.64
CA ILE A 135 15.81 -12.40 3.41
C ILE A 135 17.19 -12.27 2.74
N LEU A 136 17.28 -11.47 1.68
CA LEU A 136 18.54 -11.26 0.95
C LEU A 136 19.60 -10.56 1.80
N LEU A 137 19.21 -9.62 2.67
CA LEU A 137 20.13 -8.98 3.60
C LEU A 137 20.64 -9.98 4.65
N MET A 138 19.74 -10.78 5.23
CA MET A 138 20.10 -11.80 6.23
C MET A 138 21.13 -12.79 5.68
N GLN A 139 20.96 -13.24 4.44
CA GLN A 139 21.88 -14.16 3.76
C GLN A 139 23.29 -13.56 3.57
N ARG A 140 23.38 -12.23 3.39
CA ARG A 140 24.63 -11.56 3.02
C ARG A 140 25.44 -11.04 4.21
N THR A 141 24.89 -11.10 5.43
CA THR A 141 25.53 -10.49 6.61
C THR A 141 25.58 -11.42 7.81
N GLN A 142 26.73 -11.40 8.47
CA GLN A 142 26.95 -12.02 9.78
C GLN A 142 27.06 -10.97 10.90
N VAL A 143 26.98 -9.67 10.57
CA VAL A 143 27.00 -8.59 11.57
C VAL A 143 25.71 -8.67 12.39
N PRO A 144 25.77 -8.91 13.72
CA PRO A 144 24.58 -9.18 14.53
C PRO A 144 23.53 -8.06 14.46
N ALA A 145 23.97 -6.81 14.43
CA ALA A 145 23.07 -5.66 14.33
C ALA A 145 22.31 -5.63 12.98
N ALA A 146 23.03 -5.75 11.86
CA ALA A 146 22.42 -5.79 10.52
C ALA A 146 21.50 -7.00 10.35
N ARG A 147 21.90 -8.15 10.89
CA ARG A 147 21.12 -9.38 10.88
C ARG A 147 19.83 -9.25 11.69
N GLY A 148 19.88 -8.61 12.86
CA GLY A 148 18.69 -8.29 13.65
C GLY A 148 17.70 -7.38 12.92
N LEU A 149 18.21 -6.36 12.20
CA LEU A 149 17.38 -5.48 11.36
C LEU A 149 16.74 -6.24 10.19
N ALA A 150 17.48 -7.15 9.56
CA ALA A 150 16.96 -8.03 8.51
C ALA A 150 15.82 -8.92 9.03
N MET A 151 16.01 -9.54 10.20
CA MET A 151 14.98 -10.36 10.86
C MET A 151 13.72 -9.55 11.19
N ALA A 152 13.90 -8.31 11.67
CA ALA A 152 12.78 -7.40 11.93
C ALA A 152 12.01 -7.06 10.64
N ALA A 153 12.73 -6.77 9.54
CA ALA A 153 12.13 -6.52 8.23
C ALA A 153 11.30 -7.72 7.75
N ILE A 154 11.82 -8.95 7.86
CA ILE A 154 11.09 -10.18 7.47
C ILE A 154 9.80 -10.31 8.29
N ALA A 155 9.89 -10.19 9.61
CA ALA A 155 8.75 -10.36 10.51
C ALA A 155 7.62 -9.36 10.22
N VAL A 156 7.94 -8.06 10.19
CA VAL A 156 6.92 -7.00 9.99
C VAL A 156 6.36 -7.00 8.56
N SER A 157 7.18 -7.35 7.57
CA SER A 157 6.73 -7.51 6.18
C SER A 157 5.75 -8.67 6.06
N SER A 158 6.00 -9.79 6.77
CA SER A 158 5.08 -10.92 6.77
C SER A 158 3.72 -10.56 7.37
N VAL A 159 3.68 -9.79 8.47
CA VAL A 159 2.42 -9.26 9.02
C VAL A 159 1.64 -8.49 7.95
N ASN A 160 2.32 -7.62 7.19
CA ASN A 160 1.70 -6.85 6.12
C ASN A 160 1.21 -7.71 4.94
N VAL A 161 2.01 -8.69 4.47
CA VAL A 161 1.62 -9.57 3.36
C VAL A 161 0.35 -10.34 3.70
N PHE A 162 0.38 -11.10 4.79
CA PHE A 162 -0.74 -11.99 5.13
C PHE A 162 -1.96 -11.20 5.62
N GLY A 163 -1.76 -10.21 6.49
CA GLY A 163 -2.84 -9.34 6.96
C GLY A 163 -3.44 -8.51 5.83
N GLY A 164 -2.60 -7.95 4.96
CA GLY A 164 -3.01 -7.13 3.83
C GLY A 164 -3.81 -7.90 2.80
N PHE A 165 -3.37 -9.11 2.40
CA PHE A 165 -4.14 -9.94 1.47
C PHE A 165 -5.45 -10.43 2.09
N PHE A 166 -5.44 -10.74 3.39
CA PHE A 166 -6.66 -11.14 4.10
C PHE A 166 -7.69 -9.99 4.16
N VAL A 167 -7.25 -8.78 4.51
CA VAL A 167 -8.09 -7.57 4.51
C VAL A 167 -8.59 -7.24 3.09
N SER A 168 -7.71 -7.32 2.09
CA SER A 168 -8.07 -7.11 0.68
C SER A 168 -9.17 -8.07 0.23
N GLN A 169 -9.03 -9.35 0.57
CA GLN A 169 -10.03 -10.36 0.25
C GLN A 169 -11.38 -10.08 0.93
N ARG A 170 -11.36 -9.61 2.18
CA ARG A 170 -12.58 -9.21 2.89
C ARG A 170 -13.23 -8.01 2.25
N MET A 171 -12.47 -6.97 1.89
CA MET A 171 -12.99 -5.80 1.16
C MET A 171 -13.66 -6.22 -0.15
N LEU A 172 -13.02 -7.10 -0.92
CA LEU A 172 -13.56 -7.58 -2.20
C LEU A 172 -14.81 -8.45 -2.04
N ASN A 173 -14.91 -9.21 -0.95
CA ASN A 173 -16.08 -10.03 -0.65
C ASN A 173 -17.31 -9.21 -0.28
N LEU A 174 -17.16 -7.94 0.14
CA LEU A 174 -18.31 -7.04 0.41
C LEU A 174 -19.11 -6.72 -0.86
N PHE A 175 -18.52 -6.92 -2.04
CA PHE A 175 -19.18 -6.65 -3.31
C PHE A 175 -19.87 -7.86 -3.94
N LYS A 176 -19.69 -9.07 -3.35
CA LYS A 176 -20.35 -10.29 -3.85
C LYS A 176 -21.82 -10.29 -3.48
N LYS A 177 -22.65 -10.85 -4.36
CA LYS A 177 -24.08 -11.02 -4.06
C LYS A 177 -24.29 -12.16 -3.07
N PRO A 178 -25.26 -12.07 -2.14
CA PRO A 178 -25.62 -13.18 -1.28
C PRO A 178 -25.98 -14.42 -2.11
N GLY A 179 -25.34 -15.56 -1.84
CA GLY A 179 -25.58 -16.84 -2.54
C GLY A 179 -24.73 -17.10 -3.79
N GLU A 180 -23.90 -16.15 -4.22
CA GLU A 180 -22.96 -16.34 -5.34
C GLU A 180 -21.79 -17.26 -4.92
N LYS A 181 -21.60 -18.37 -5.64
CA LYS A 181 -20.48 -19.30 -5.41
C LYS A 181 -19.18 -18.70 -5.94
N ASP A 182 -18.16 -18.66 -5.10
CA ASP A 182 -16.84 -18.18 -5.48
C ASP A 182 -15.94 -19.31 -6.00
N PHE A 183 -15.68 -19.30 -7.31
CA PHE A 183 -14.75 -20.24 -7.95
C PHE A 183 -13.34 -19.68 -8.13
N THR A 184 -13.08 -18.43 -7.73
CA THR A 184 -11.73 -17.83 -7.84
C THR A 184 -10.63 -18.58 -7.09
N PRO A 185 -10.88 -19.36 -6.01
CA PRO A 185 -9.86 -20.22 -5.42
C PRO A 185 -9.26 -21.24 -6.40
N MET A 186 -9.96 -21.63 -7.47
CA MET A 186 -9.40 -22.50 -8.51
C MET A 186 -8.19 -21.87 -9.21
N MET A 187 -8.06 -20.55 -9.19
CA MET A 187 -6.91 -19.84 -9.76
C MET A 187 -5.64 -20.01 -8.93
N LEU A 188 -5.72 -20.57 -7.73
CA LEU A 188 -4.54 -21.00 -6.96
C LEU A 188 -3.93 -22.29 -7.51
N LEU A 189 -4.66 -23.09 -8.29
CA LEU A 189 -4.18 -24.38 -8.80
C LEU A 189 -2.99 -24.24 -9.76
N PRO A 190 -3.01 -23.35 -10.78
CA PRO A 190 -1.81 -23.01 -11.55
C PRO A 190 -0.68 -22.47 -10.67
N GLY A 191 -1.03 -21.78 -9.58
CA GLY A 191 -0.10 -21.30 -8.57
C GLY A 191 0.67 -22.43 -7.88
N PHE A 192 0.01 -23.50 -7.45
CA PHE A 192 0.71 -24.63 -6.84
C PHE A 192 1.69 -25.30 -7.80
N VAL A 193 1.34 -25.42 -9.08
CA VAL A 193 2.27 -25.91 -10.12
C VAL A 193 3.47 -24.96 -10.24
N PHE A 194 3.21 -23.66 -10.32
CA PHE A 194 4.23 -22.61 -10.39
C PHE A 194 5.20 -22.65 -9.19
N LEU A 195 4.70 -22.78 -7.96
CA LEU A 195 5.52 -22.92 -6.76
C LEU A 195 6.27 -24.27 -6.72
N GLY A 196 5.65 -25.36 -7.18
CA GLY A 196 6.30 -26.68 -7.27
C GLY A 196 7.48 -26.68 -8.23
N VAL A 197 7.37 -25.99 -9.38
CA VAL A 197 8.48 -25.78 -10.30
C VAL A 197 9.61 -25.00 -9.63
N ALA A 198 9.27 -23.98 -8.82
CA ALA A 198 10.29 -23.21 -8.10
C ALA A 198 11.11 -24.01 -7.09
N LEU A 199 10.50 -25.02 -6.46
CA LEU A 199 11.19 -25.91 -5.53
C LEU A 199 12.03 -26.98 -6.24
N THR A 200 11.60 -27.44 -7.41
CA THR A 200 12.22 -28.58 -8.11
C THR A 200 13.23 -28.18 -9.17
N ARG A 201 13.16 -26.94 -9.67
CA ARG A 201 13.96 -26.43 -10.80
C ARG A 201 14.64 -25.11 -10.42
N PRO A 202 15.65 -25.12 -9.53
CA PRO A 202 16.30 -23.91 -9.03
C PRO A 202 16.99 -23.07 -10.13
N GLU A 203 17.34 -23.68 -11.26
CA GLU A 203 17.87 -22.95 -12.42
C GLU A 203 16.84 -21.98 -13.05
N LEU A 204 15.55 -22.15 -12.74
CA LEU A 204 14.46 -21.31 -13.22
C LEU A 204 14.10 -20.16 -12.27
N LEU A 205 14.77 -20.00 -11.11
CA LEU A 205 14.40 -19.00 -10.09
C LEU A 205 14.32 -17.56 -10.63
N LYS A 206 15.20 -17.19 -11.56
CA LYS A 206 15.13 -15.89 -12.23
C LYS A 206 13.84 -15.74 -13.05
N ALA A 207 13.44 -16.78 -13.78
CA ALA A 207 12.19 -16.79 -14.52
C ALA A 207 10.97 -16.76 -13.57
N ILE A 208 11.04 -17.48 -12.45
CA ILE A 208 10.00 -17.48 -11.42
C ILE A 208 9.83 -16.09 -10.79
N SER A 209 10.92 -15.38 -10.51
CA SER A 209 10.88 -14.00 -10.03
C SER A 209 10.23 -13.07 -11.07
N THR A 210 10.52 -13.23 -12.35
CA THR A 210 9.87 -12.48 -13.43
C THR A 210 8.38 -12.78 -13.52
N VAL A 211 7.98 -14.06 -13.49
CA VAL A 211 6.56 -14.46 -13.49
C VAL A 211 5.85 -13.93 -12.24
N SER A 212 6.51 -13.95 -11.09
CA SER A 212 5.99 -13.38 -9.84
C SER A 212 5.70 -11.89 -9.97
N ALA A 213 6.61 -11.12 -10.57
CA ALA A 213 6.40 -9.70 -10.85
C ALA A 213 5.22 -9.47 -11.81
N LEU A 214 5.11 -10.27 -12.88
CA LEU A 214 3.97 -10.21 -13.81
C LEU A 214 2.64 -10.53 -13.12
N LEU A 215 2.61 -11.51 -12.22
CA LEU A 215 1.43 -11.84 -11.42
C LEU A 215 1.03 -10.69 -10.48
N CYS A 216 1.99 -9.97 -9.91
CA CYS A 216 1.71 -8.76 -9.13
C CYS A 216 1.12 -7.62 -9.99
N VAL A 217 1.61 -7.43 -11.22
CA VAL A 217 1.02 -6.46 -12.16
C VAL A 217 -0.39 -6.92 -12.59
N ALA A 218 -0.56 -8.20 -12.88
CA ALA A 218 -1.85 -8.80 -13.21
C ALA A 218 -2.83 -8.72 -12.03
N ALA A 219 -2.34 -8.68 -10.79
CA ALA A 219 -3.18 -8.46 -9.61
C ALA A 219 -3.88 -7.10 -9.68
N ILE A 220 -3.13 -6.04 -10.00
CA ILE A 220 -3.67 -4.69 -10.20
C ILE A 220 -4.61 -4.66 -11.41
N GLY A 221 -4.19 -5.23 -12.54
CA GLY A 221 -5.02 -5.31 -13.75
C GLY A 221 -6.33 -6.07 -13.52
N GLY A 222 -6.35 -7.06 -12.63
CA GLY A 222 -7.54 -7.80 -12.23
C GLY A 222 -8.61 -6.95 -11.54
N LEU A 223 -8.25 -5.77 -11.01
CA LEU A 223 -9.20 -4.80 -10.43
C LEU A 223 -9.85 -3.90 -11.49
N ALA A 224 -9.66 -4.16 -12.79
CA ALA A 224 -10.34 -3.44 -13.86
C ALA A 224 -11.87 -3.64 -13.85
N ALA A 225 -12.36 -4.76 -13.31
CA ALA A 225 -13.78 -5.03 -13.14
C ALA A 225 -14.09 -5.76 -11.84
N MET A 226 -15.30 -5.57 -11.32
CA MET A 226 -15.76 -6.24 -10.09
C MET A 226 -15.74 -7.77 -10.21
N SER A 227 -16.07 -8.30 -11.38
CA SER A 227 -16.08 -9.74 -11.68
C SER A 227 -14.70 -10.37 -11.64
N THR A 228 -13.65 -9.61 -11.99
CA THR A 228 -12.26 -10.08 -12.02
C THR A 228 -11.47 -9.72 -10.77
N ALA A 229 -11.97 -8.83 -9.91
CA ALA A 229 -11.20 -8.29 -8.78
C ALA A 229 -10.73 -9.38 -7.80
N ASN A 230 -11.57 -10.39 -7.54
CA ASN A 230 -11.21 -11.52 -6.68
C ASN A 230 -10.08 -12.38 -7.30
N ALA A 231 -10.13 -12.62 -8.61
CA ALA A 231 -9.08 -13.29 -9.35
C ALA A 231 -7.76 -12.50 -9.30
N GLY A 232 -7.84 -11.17 -9.48
CA GLY A 232 -6.69 -10.26 -9.33
C GLY A 232 -6.01 -10.41 -7.96
N CYS A 233 -6.79 -10.44 -6.88
CA CYS A 233 -6.25 -10.66 -5.54
C CYS A 233 -5.48 -11.99 -5.43
N LYS A 234 -5.96 -13.06 -6.08
CA LYS A 234 -5.28 -14.37 -6.10
C LYS A 234 -3.99 -14.34 -6.90
N PHE A 235 -3.94 -13.64 -8.03
CA PHE A 235 -2.68 -13.40 -8.75
C PHE A 235 -1.66 -12.69 -7.87
N GLY A 236 -2.08 -11.69 -7.09
CA GLY A 236 -1.22 -11.01 -6.13
C GLY A 236 -0.64 -11.95 -5.07
N MET A 237 -1.47 -12.82 -4.50
CA MET A 237 -1.03 -13.83 -3.53
C MET A 237 0.02 -14.77 -4.14
N LEU A 238 -0.21 -15.25 -5.36
CA LEU A 238 0.72 -16.14 -6.06
C LEU A 238 2.03 -15.44 -6.46
N GLY A 239 1.94 -14.19 -6.90
CA GLY A 239 3.11 -13.39 -7.23
C GLY A 239 4.01 -13.17 -6.02
N VAL A 240 3.43 -12.75 -4.88
CA VAL A 240 4.21 -12.57 -3.64
C VAL A 240 4.75 -13.91 -3.13
N ALA A 241 3.96 -14.98 -3.18
CA ALA A 241 4.41 -16.31 -2.75
C ALA A 241 5.58 -16.83 -3.59
N GLY A 242 5.53 -16.66 -4.92
CA GLY A 242 6.63 -17.03 -5.82
C GLY A 242 7.90 -16.24 -5.59
N ALA A 243 7.79 -14.92 -5.33
CA ALA A 243 8.94 -14.08 -5.04
C ALA A 243 9.59 -14.41 -3.70
N LEU A 244 8.79 -14.63 -2.65
CA LEU A 244 9.30 -15.06 -1.34
C LEU A 244 9.96 -16.44 -1.43
N LEU A 245 9.32 -17.38 -2.13
CA LEU A 245 9.90 -18.70 -2.35
C LEU A 245 11.22 -18.60 -3.09
N SER A 246 11.30 -17.77 -4.14
CA SER A 246 12.54 -17.56 -4.87
C SER A 246 13.66 -16.95 -4.03
N ALA A 247 13.33 -16.19 -2.99
CA ALA A 247 14.31 -15.66 -2.04
C ALA A 247 14.76 -16.70 -0.99
N LEU A 248 13.93 -17.71 -0.71
CA LEU A 248 14.23 -18.77 0.26
C LEU A 248 14.99 -19.95 -0.35
N VAL A 249 14.80 -20.23 -1.64
CA VAL A 249 15.48 -21.36 -2.29
C VAL A 249 16.98 -21.07 -2.40
N GLY A 250 17.81 -21.97 -1.88
CA GLY A 250 19.27 -21.91 -1.99
C GLY A 250 19.98 -21.12 -0.87
N ILE A 251 19.26 -20.69 0.17
CA ILE A 251 19.89 -20.09 1.37
C ILE A 251 20.31 -21.18 2.37
N ASP A 252 21.25 -20.85 3.25
CA ASP A 252 21.76 -21.75 4.29
C ASP A 252 20.65 -22.29 5.21
N ALA A 253 20.81 -23.51 5.72
CA ALA A 253 19.76 -24.18 6.50
C ALA A 253 19.29 -23.39 7.73
N ASN A 254 20.22 -22.75 8.46
CA ASN A 254 19.90 -21.92 9.62
C ASN A 254 19.10 -20.67 9.23
N ASP A 255 19.47 -20.06 8.11
CA ASP A 255 18.82 -18.85 7.57
C ASP A 255 17.43 -19.21 7.03
N LEU A 256 17.29 -20.37 6.39
CA LEU A 256 16.01 -20.91 5.95
C LEU A 256 15.05 -21.14 7.11
N VAL A 257 15.51 -21.80 8.19
CA VAL A 257 14.70 -22.02 9.40
C VAL A 257 14.29 -20.69 10.02
N THR A 258 15.24 -19.76 10.16
CA THR A 258 14.99 -18.44 10.75
C THR A 258 13.99 -17.63 9.92
N ALA A 259 14.21 -17.49 8.60
CA ALA A 259 13.32 -16.78 7.71
C ALA A 259 11.92 -17.39 7.70
N SER A 260 11.83 -18.73 7.59
CA SER A 260 10.54 -19.43 7.55
C SER A 260 9.78 -19.27 8.87
N ALA A 261 10.46 -19.32 10.01
CA ALA A 261 9.84 -19.10 11.32
C ALA A 261 9.32 -17.67 11.46
N LEU A 262 10.08 -16.66 11.02
CA LEU A 262 9.65 -15.26 11.06
C LEU A 262 8.49 -14.99 10.10
N LEU A 263 8.53 -15.56 8.90
CA LEU A 263 7.43 -15.51 7.94
C LEU A 263 6.17 -16.15 8.53
N ALA A 264 6.27 -17.34 9.13
CA ALA A 264 5.13 -18.03 9.74
C ALA A 264 4.56 -17.27 10.94
N ALA A 265 5.42 -16.77 11.83
CA ALA A 265 5.01 -16.01 13.02
C ALA A 265 4.35 -14.68 12.63
N GLY A 266 5.00 -13.89 11.77
CA GLY A 266 4.44 -12.63 11.28
C GLY A 266 3.16 -12.85 10.46
N GLY A 267 3.12 -13.90 9.64
CA GLY A 267 1.96 -14.24 8.83
C GLY A 267 0.76 -14.62 9.68
N THR A 268 0.97 -15.43 10.71
CA THR A 268 -0.05 -15.79 11.70
C THR A 268 -0.58 -14.54 12.41
N LEU A 269 0.31 -13.66 12.88
CA LEU A 269 -0.07 -12.42 13.53
C LEU A 269 -0.88 -11.51 12.58
N GLY A 270 -0.44 -11.37 11.31
CA GLY A 270 -1.15 -10.62 10.28
C GLY A 270 -2.56 -11.15 10.01
N LEU A 271 -2.73 -12.47 9.91
CA LEU A 271 -4.04 -13.10 9.75
C LEU A 271 -4.94 -12.86 10.98
N VAL A 272 -4.40 -13.00 12.19
CA VAL A 272 -5.15 -12.76 13.43
C VAL A 272 -5.60 -11.30 13.53
N MET A 273 -4.70 -10.35 13.23
CA MET A 273 -5.04 -8.92 13.23
C MET A 273 -6.09 -8.59 12.16
N GLY A 274 -5.89 -9.05 10.93
CA GLY A 274 -6.85 -8.84 9.83
C GLY A 274 -8.21 -9.51 10.06
N GLY A 275 -8.24 -10.62 10.80
CA GLY A 275 -9.45 -11.36 11.21
C GLY A 275 -10.34 -10.58 12.17
N LYS A 276 -9.75 -9.87 13.12
CA LYS A 276 -10.47 -9.18 14.20
C LYS A 276 -11.04 -7.82 13.82
N VAL A 277 -10.65 -7.28 12.67
CA VAL A 277 -11.04 -5.94 12.22
C VAL A 277 -12.48 -5.93 11.69
N SER A 278 -13.27 -4.93 12.07
CA SER A 278 -14.62 -4.70 11.54
C SER A 278 -14.58 -4.28 10.06
N PRO A 279 -15.57 -4.63 9.22
CA PRO A 279 -15.65 -4.16 7.82
C PRO A 279 -15.51 -2.63 7.66
N ILE A 280 -16.03 -1.86 8.61
CA ILE A 280 -15.96 -0.39 8.61
C ILE A 280 -14.52 0.09 8.85
N ALA A 281 -13.72 -0.71 9.55
CA ALA A 281 -12.37 -0.37 9.98
C ALA A 281 -11.27 -0.85 9.01
N LEU A 282 -11.63 -1.52 7.92
CA LEU A 282 -10.66 -2.06 6.96
C LEU A 282 -9.73 -0.97 6.38
N PRO A 283 -10.19 0.25 6.04
CA PRO A 283 -9.29 1.29 5.52
C PRO A 283 -8.19 1.72 6.50
N GLN A 284 -8.50 1.94 7.79
CA GLN A 284 -7.45 2.30 8.75
C GLN A 284 -6.49 1.14 9.02
N THR A 285 -6.96 -0.12 8.98
CA THR A 285 -6.07 -1.27 9.11
C THR A 285 -5.08 -1.37 7.96
N VAL A 286 -5.49 -1.03 6.73
CA VAL A 286 -4.56 -0.92 5.59
C VAL A 286 -3.50 0.16 5.85
N ALA A 287 -3.90 1.32 6.36
CA ALA A 287 -2.94 2.37 6.73
C ALA A 287 -1.95 1.90 7.82
N ALA A 288 -2.43 1.19 8.84
CA ALA A 288 -1.56 0.62 9.86
C ALA A 288 -0.57 -0.40 9.27
N PHE A 289 -1.00 -1.28 8.37
CA PHE A 289 -0.11 -2.23 7.71
C PHE A 289 0.92 -1.54 6.80
N HIS A 290 0.56 -0.43 6.15
CA HIS A 290 1.50 0.34 5.33
C HIS A 290 2.67 0.95 6.14
N SER A 291 2.44 1.27 7.43
CA SER A 291 3.55 1.68 8.31
C SER A 291 4.60 0.58 8.52
N LEU A 292 4.20 -0.70 8.50
CA LEU A 292 5.12 -1.84 8.63
C LEU A 292 6.06 -1.94 7.42
N VAL A 293 5.55 -1.58 6.23
CA VAL A 293 6.34 -1.53 4.99
C VAL A 293 7.38 -0.42 5.07
N GLY A 294 6.97 0.78 5.52
CA GLY A 294 7.90 1.89 5.74
C GLY A 294 9.01 1.54 6.75
N PHE A 295 8.64 0.92 7.86
CA PHE A 295 9.61 0.43 8.85
C PHE A 295 10.55 -0.64 8.27
N ALA A 296 10.01 -1.64 7.54
CA ALA A 296 10.82 -2.68 6.91
C ALA A 296 11.84 -2.11 5.91
N ALA A 297 11.43 -1.14 5.08
CA ALA A 297 12.32 -0.47 4.14
C ALA A 297 13.44 0.28 4.89
N MET A 298 13.09 1.04 5.92
CA MET A 298 14.02 1.81 6.75
C MET A 298 15.08 0.90 7.39
N VAL A 299 14.67 -0.16 8.09
CA VAL A 299 15.62 -1.06 8.76
C VAL A 299 16.43 -1.90 7.77
N THR A 300 15.89 -2.22 6.59
CA THR A 300 16.65 -2.90 5.53
C THR A 300 17.73 -1.99 4.96
N SER A 301 17.43 -0.70 4.74
CA SER A 301 18.43 0.29 4.30
C SER A 301 19.55 0.47 5.31
N ILE A 302 19.21 0.69 6.59
CA ILE A 302 20.20 0.82 7.68
C ILE A 302 21.02 -0.47 7.79
N GLY A 303 20.34 -1.63 7.78
CA GLY A 303 20.99 -2.93 7.87
C GLY A 303 21.92 -3.22 6.70
N SER A 304 21.57 -2.80 5.48
CA SER A 304 22.44 -2.92 4.30
C SER A 304 23.74 -2.14 4.47
N PHE A 305 23.66 -0.91 4.98
CA PHE A 305 24.85 -0.10 5.26
C PHE A 305 25.71 -0.72 6.37
N TRP A 306 25.10 -1.18 7.47
CA TRP A 306 25.84 -1.83 8.57
C TRP A 306 26.41 -3.20 8.21
N ALA A 307 25.80 -3.91 7.27
CA ALA A 307 26.30 -5.18 6.79
C ALA A 307 27.62 -5.03 6.04
N ARG A 308 27.76 -3.95 5.26
CA ARG A 308 28.98 -3.63 4.53
C ARG A 308 29.08 -2.13 4.36
N PRO A 309 29.74 -1.43 5.32
CA PRO A 309 30.00 -0.01 5.17
C PRO A 309 30.88 0.20 3.94
N VAL A 310 30.42 1.05 3.02
CA VAL A 310 31.18 1.50 1.86
C VAL A 310 31.37 3.00 2.03
N ALA A 311 32.56 3.53 1.81
CA ALA A 311 32.79 4.97 1.86
C ALA A 311 32.29 5.67 0.59
N GLY A 312 31.99 6.96 0.71
CA GLY A 312 31.73 7.84 -0.43
C GLY A 312 30.33 7.72 -1.08
N GLY A 313 30.18 8.41 -2.21
CA GLY A 313 28.95 8.52 -3.00
C GLY A 313 28.59 7.31 -3.85
N SER A 314 28.75 6.09 -3.32
CA SER A 314 28.39 4.87 -4.07
C SER A 314 26.87 4.77 -4.30
N MET A 315 26.47 4.10 -5.39
CA MET A 315 25.05 3.87 -5.68
C MET A 315 24.33 3.12 -4.55
N GLU A 316 25.03 2.25 -3.85
CA GLU A 316 24.52 1.51 -2.69
C GLU A 316 24.21 2.44 -1.52
N ASN A 317 25.12 3.35 -1.16
CA ASN A 317 24.90 4.35 -0.12
C ASN A 317 23.78 5.33 -0.48
N ILE A 318 23.76 5.78 -1.73
CA ILE A 318 22.69 6.65 -2.24
C ILE A 318 21.34 5.93 -2.12
N SER A 319 21.27 4.67 -2.55
CA SER A 319 20.04 3.86 -2.48
C SER A 319 19.62 3.59 -1.04
N ALA A 320 20.57 3.31 -0.13
CA ALA A 320 20.31 3.08 1.27
C ALA A 320 19.71 4.32 1.94
N VAL A 321 20.33 5.50 1.78
CA VAL A 321 19.84 6.76 2.36
C VAL A 321 18.48 7.17 1.81
N LEU A 322 18.26 7.03 0.50
CA LEU A 322 16.94 7.31 -0.09
C LEU A 322 15.88 6.30 0.37
N GLY A 323 16.24 5.02 0.50
CA GLY A 323 15.34 3.99 1.03
C GLY A 323 14.99 4.23 2.50
N ASP A 324 15.94 4.69 3.30
CA ASP A 324 15.74 5.07 4.71
C ASP A 324 14.76 6.26 4.80
N PHE A 325 14.98 7.30 4.01
CA PHE A 325 14.11 8.47 3.95
C PHE A 325 12.67 8.13 3.53
N VAL A 326 12.51 7.41 2.42
CA VAL A 326 11.18 7.01 1.93
C VAL A 326 10.50 6.09 2.95
N GLY A 327 11.26 5.17 3.57
CA GLY A 327 10.77 4.31 4.65
C GLY A 327 10.28 5.09 5.86
N GLY A 328 11.07 6.03 6.36
CA GLY A 328 10.74 6.88 7.51
C GLY A 328 9.53 7.79 7.27
N VAL A 329 9.43 8.41 6.09
CA VAL A 329 8.26 9.20 5.69
C VAL A 329 7.01 8.32 5.60
N THR A 330 7.13 7.12 5.04
CA THR A 330 6.01 6.16 4.91
C THR A 330 5.54 5.68 6.27
N LEU A 331 6.48 5.30 7.16
CA LEU A 331 6.21 4.87 8.53
C LEU A 331 5.44 5.94 9.31
N THR A 332 6.00 7.14 9.39
CA THR A 332 5.42 8.25 10.18
C THR A 332 4.11 8.73 9.58
N GLY A 333 4.03 8.91 8.26
CA GLY A 333 2.81 9.33 7.57
C GLY A 333 1.66 8.35 7.78
N SER A 334 1.94 7.04 7.70
CA SER A 334 0.96 5.98 7.89
C SER A 334 0.46 5.88 9.33
N ILE A 335 1.33 6.07 10.33
CA ILE A 335 0.94 6.14 11.75
C ILE A 335 -0.03 7.31 12.00
N ILE A 336 0.28 8.50 11.47
CA ILE A 336 -0.60 9.68 11.60
C ILE A 336 -1.93 9.46 10.87
N ALA A 337 -1.90 8.86 9.68
CA ALA A 337 -3.11 8.52 8.92
C ALA A 337 -3.98 7.53 9.70
N PHE A 338 -3.40 6.46 10.22
CA PHE A 338 -4.08 5.49 11.09
C PHE A 338 -4.70 6.17 12.31
N GLY A 339 -3.92 6.97 13.05
CA GLY A 339 -4.40 7.66 14.25
C GLY A 339 -5.58 8.59 13.98
N LYS A 340 -5.59 9.28 12.83
CA LYS A 340 -6.73 10.13 12.43
C LYS A 340 -7.96 9.34 12.02
N LEU A 341 -7.79 8.27 11.23
CA LEU A 341 -8.91 7.44 10.77
C LEU A 341 -9.53 6.62 11.91
N ASN A 342 -8.72 6.20 12.88
CA ASN A 342 -9.16 5.42 14.04
C ASN A 342 -9.72 6.30 15.18
N GLY A 343 -9.67 7.63 15.05
CA GLY A 343 -10.19 8.57 16.04
C GLY A 343 -9.27 8.83 17.24
N ASN A 344 -8.07 8.23 17.27
CA ASN A 344 -7.04 8.50 18.29
C ASN A 344 -6.45 9.91 18.18
N LEU A 345 -6.49 10.51 16.99
CA LEU A 345 -6.01 11.86 16.70
C LEU A 345 -7.14 12.71 16.09
N SER A 346 -7.05 14.03 16.27
CA SER A 346 -8.00 14.95 15.63
C SER A 346 -7.93 14.84 14.10
N SER A 347 -9.10 14.71 13.47
CA SER A 347 -9.25 14.75 12.02
C SER A 347 -9.02 16.15 11.44
N LYS A 348 -9.00 17.19 12.27
CA LYS A 348 -8.74 18.57 11.84
C LYS A 348 -7.34 18.69 11.26
N ALA A 349 -7.21 19.43 10.17
CA ALA A 349 -5.91 19.77 9.62
C ALA A 349 -5.15 20.66 10.62
N LEU A 350 -4.07 20.13 11.19
CA LEU A 350 -3.14 20.91 12.01
C LEU A 350 -2.35 21.84 11.09
N ASN A 351 -2.52 23.14 11.28
CA ASN A 351 -1.87 24.16 10.46
C ASN A 351 -0.90 24.96 11.32
N LEU A 352 0.35 24.52 11.37
CA LEU A 352 1.40 25.20 12.13
C LEU A 352 1.78 26.54 11.46
N PRO A 353 2.06 27.60 12.23
CA PRO A 353 2.63 28.83 11.68
C PRO A 353 3.99 28.49 11.03
N GLY A 354 4.21 28.95 9.79
CA GLY A 354 5.46 28.68 9.07
C GLY A 354 5.65 27.23 8.60
N LYS A 355 4.61 26.38 8.54
CA LYS A 355 4.72 24.96 8.13
C LYS A 355 5.50 24.73 6.83
N ASN A 356 5.39 25.64 5.85
CA ASN A 356 6.08 25.51 4.57
C ASN A 356 7.60 25.66 4.76
N PHE A 357 8.01 26.57 5.64
CA PHE A 357 9.41 26.75 6.01
C PHE A 357 9.93 25.54 6.78
N LEU A 358 9.17 25.00 7.74
CA LEU A 358 9.54 23.80 8.48
C LEU A 358 9.70 22.56 7.57
N ASN A 359 8.76 22.38 6.64
CA ASN A 359 8.83 21.27 5.69
C ASN A 359 10.03 21.42 4.74
N LEU A 360 10.28 22.65 4.25
CA LEU A 360 11.42 22.92 3.39
C LEU A 360 12.74 22.76 4.15
N SER A 361 12.84 23.24 5.39
CA SER A 361 14.04 23.09 6.21
C SER A 361 14.32 21.63 6.54
N GLY A 362 13.28 20.83 6.78
CA GLY A 362 13.43 19.37 6.96
C GLY A 362 13.98 18.70 5.70
N LEU A 363 13.46 19.07 4.52
CA LEU A 363 13.92 18.53 3.24
C LEU A 363 15.38 18.95 2.92
N VAL A 364 15.70 20.23 3.11
CA VAL A 364 17.06 20.76 2.92
C VAL A 364 18.03 20.12 3.92
N GLY A 365 17.61 20.00 5.19
CA GLY A 365 18.39 19.34 6.23
C GLY A 365 18.68 17.88 5.88
N PHE A 366 17.70 17.14 5.36
CA PHE A 366 17.90 15.78 4.88
C PHE A 366 18.96 15.71 3.77
N PHE A 367 18.85 16.52 2.71
CA PHE A 367 19.84 16.51 1.62
C PHE A 367 21.22 17.00 2.06
N ALA A 368 21.30 17.91 3.04
CA ALA A 368 22.57 18.34 3.62
C ALA A 368 23.23 17.20 4.40
N ILE A 369 22.48 16.48 5.24
CA ILE A 369 22.98 15.30 5.98
C ILE A 369 23.38 14.19 5.01
N MET A 370 22.57 13.93 3.97
CA MET A 370 22.93 13.00 2.90
C MET A 370 24.25 13.41 2.23
N GLY A 371 24.41 14.70 1.91
CA GLY A 371 25.66 15.22 1.35
C GLY A 371 26.86 15.02 2.26
N VAL A 372 26.71 15.23 3.58
CA VAL A 372 27.76 14.93 4.56
C VAL A 372 28.07 13.45 4.57
N PHE A 373 27.07 12.59 4.74
CA PHE A 373 27.21 11.14 4.79
C PHE A 373 27.93 10.57 3.56
N LEU A 374 27.56 11.03 2.36
CA LEU A 374 28.19 10.56 1.11
C LEU A 374 29.61 11.11 0.90
N ASN A 375 30.05 12.10 1.67
CA ASN A 375 31.40 12.65 1.64
C ASN A 375 32.25 12.23 2.84
N MET A 376 31.70 11.46 3.78
CA MET A 376 32.51 10.83 4.82
C MET A 376 33.40 9.78 4.15
N GLY A 377 34.72 10.02 4.17
CA GLY A 377 35.73 8.98 3.98
C GLY A 377 35.82 8.12 5.24
N ASP A 378 36.29 6.88 5.06
CA ASP A 378 36.37 5.76 6.02
C ASP A 378 36.10 6.05 7.51
#